data_AF-A0A0F5PG87-F1
#
_entry.id   AF-A0A0F5PG87-F1
#
_cell.length_a   1.000
_cell.length_b   1.000
_cell.length_c   1.000
_cell.angle_alpha   90.00
_cell.angle_beta   90.00
_cell.angle_gamma   90.00
#
_symmetry.space_group_name_H-M   'P 1'
#
loop_
_entity.id
_entity.type
_entity.pdbx_description
1 polymer ?
#
loop_
_entity_poly.entity_id
_entity_poly.type
_entity_poly.pdbx_seq_one_letter_code
_entity_poly.pdbx_strand_id
1 'polypeptide(L)'
;MAVDFYRRIRVRLFWGLTAFAYVAAIMPGEDAPDFRAGDKTNHIIAFLVLTLVGRTAYRRKPAWLLASGLSLFGIVIELTQAIPVFQRDASVWDWLADSSAILVALGIAILTEKRFPRPFAT
;
A
#
# COMPACT_ATOMS: atom_id res chain seq x y z
N MET A 1 13.34 11.43 21.46
CA MET A 1 13.84 12.30 20.36
C MET A 1 14.10 11.52 19.06
N ALA A 2 15.07 10.60 18.99
CA ALA A 2 15.39 9.85 17.77
C ALA A 2 14.26 8.90 17.30
N VAL A 3 13.61 8.18 18.23
CA VAL A 3 12.48 7.28 17.92
C VAL A 3 11.27 8.06 17.40
N ASP A 4 11.00 9.24 17.95
CA ASP A 4 9.90 10.12 17.49
C ASP A 4 10.18 10.74 16.13
N PHE A 5 11.44 11.09 15.86
CA PHE A 5 11.88 11.55 14.55
C PHE A 5 11.71 10.44 13.50
N TYR A 6 12.18 9.24 13.81
CA TYR A 6 12.06 8.09 12.92
C TYR A 6 10.61 7.69 12.64
N ARG A 7 9.74 7.72 13.67
CA ARG A 7 8.30 7.52 13.51
C ARG A 7 7.70 8.56 12.57
N ARG A 8 8.03 9.84 12.74
CA ARG A 8 7.53 10.93 11.88
C ARG A 8 7.95 10.76 10.43
N ILE A 9 9.20 10.36 10.16
CA ILE A 9 9.67 10.10 8.80
C ILE A 9 8.88 8.96 8.16
N ARG A 10 8.71 7.82 8.86
CA ARG A 10 7.98 6.67 8.32
C ARG A 10 6.52 6.98 7.99
N VAL A 11 5.84 7.75 8.85
CA VAL A 11 4.46 8.17 8.60
C VAL A 11 4.39 9.09 7.38
N ARG A 12 5.31 10.06 7.26
CA ARG A 12 5.38 10.93 6.07
C ARG A 12 5.68 10.15 4.80
N LEU A 13 6.61 9.20 4.87
CA LEU A 13 6.95 8.31 3.76
C LEU A 13 5.74 7.47 3.33
N PHE A 14 5.01 6.90 4.28
CA PHE A 14 3.78 6.14 4.00
C PHE A 14 2.79 6.99 3.22
N TRP A 15 2.42 8.17 3.74
CA TRP A 15 1.46 9.05 3.05
C TRP A 15 1.97 9.59 1.71
N GLY A 16 3.27 9.88 1.60
CA GLY A 16 3.89 10.26 0.33
C GLY A 16 3.79 9.15 -0.72
N LEU A 17 4.08 7.90 -0.33
CA LEU A 17 3.91 6.74 -1.21
C LEU A 17 2.44 6.49 -1.55
N THR A 18 1.51 6.68 -0.60
CA THR A 18 0.06 6.54 -0.87
C THR A 18 -0.40 7.56 -1.91
N ALA A 19 -0.01 8.82 -1.75
CA ALA A 19 -0.33 9.87 -2.72
C ALA A 19 0.30 9.59 -4.09
N PHE A 20 1.56 9.16 -4.13
CA PHE A 20 2.24 8.77 -5.36
C PHE A 20 1.52 7.61 -6.06
N ALA A 21 1.20 6.54 -5.32
CA ALA A 21 0.50 5.37 -5.86
C ALA A 21 -0.88 5.75 -6.42
N TYR A 22 -1.61 6.63 -5.74
CA TYR A 22 -2.90 7.12 -6.23
C TYR A 22 -2.75 7.85 -7.57
N VAL A 23 -1.84 8.82 -7.65
CA VAL A 23 -1.61 9.61 -8.87
C VAL A 23 -1.16 8.70 -10.02
N ALA A 24 -0.27 7.76 -9.75
CA ALA A 24 0.20 6.80 -10.75
C ALA A 24 -0.92 5.88 -11.27
N ALA A 25 -1.83 5.44 -10.39
CA ALA A 25 -2.93 4.55 -10.76
C ALA A 25 -4.01 5.22 -11.62
N ILE A 26 -4.28 6.51 -11.40
CA ILE A 26 -5.33 7.25 -12.13
C ILE A 26 -4.82 7.92 -13.42
N MET A 27 -3.50 8.02 -13.60
CA MET A 27 -2.89 8.55 -14.82
C MET A 27 -3.22 7.63 -16.01
N PRO A 28 -3.50 8.13 -17.22
CA PRO A 28 -3.74 7.27 -18.38
C PRO A 28 -2.61 6.25 -18.57
N GLY A 29 -2.93 5.04 -19.03
CA GLY A 29 -1.96 3.93 -19.08
C GLY A 29 -0.70 4.23 -19.89
N GLU A 30 -0.80 5.13 -20.88
CA GLU A 30 0.30 5.57 -21.73
C GLU A 30 1.30 6.51 -21.02
N ASP A 31 0.79 7.29 -20.06
CA ASP A 31 1.57 8.29 -19.33
C ASP A 31 2.08 7.75 -17.97
N ALA A 32 1.44 6.68 -17.47
CA ALA A 32 1.76 6.11 -16.17
C ALA A 32 3.18 5.52 -16.13
N PRO A 33 3.88 5.61 -14.98
CA PRO A 33 5.17 4.96 -14.81
C PRO A 33 5.06 3.44 -15.02
N ASP A 34 5.50 2.95 -16.17
CA ASP A 34 5.54 1.52 -16.43
C ASP A 34 6.90 0.93 -16.05
N PHE A 35 6.89 0.05 -15.06
CA PHE A 35 8.05 -0.74 -14.67
C PHE A 35 8.27 -1.98 -15.58
N ARG A 36 7.66 -1.97 -16.79
CA ARG A 36 7.69 -3.05 -17.80
C ARG A 36 7.10 -4.37 -17.30
N ALA A 37 6.28 -4.28 -16.25
CA ALA A 37 5.65 -5.43 -15.60
C ALA A 37 4.13 -5.50 -15.90
N GLY A 38 3.58 -4.45 -16.53
CA GLY A 38 2.16 -4.32 -16.78
C GLY A 38 1.40 -3.75 -15.57
N ASP A 39 0.25 -3.15 -15.87
CA ASP A 39 -0.55 -2.35 -14.93
C ASP A 39 -0.87 -3.10 -13.62
N LYS A 40 -1.34 -4.35 -13.75
CA LYS A 40 -1.68 -5.20 -12.60
C LYS A 40 -0.50 -5.50 -11.69
N THR A 41 0.67 -5.74 -12.26
CA THR A 41 1.88 -6.02 -11.47
C THR A 41 2.36 -4.76 -10.77
N ASN A 42 2.25 -3.59 -11.42
CA ASN A 42 2.56 -2.30 -10.79
C ASN A 42 1.67 -2.04 -9.57
N HIS A 43 0.36 -2.31 -9.68
CA HIS A 43 -0.61 -2.24 -8.58
C HIS A 43 -0.22 -3.17 -7.41
N ILE A 44 0.02 -4.45 -7.69
CA ILE A 44 0.43 -5.44 -6.67
C ILE A 44 1.71 -4.98 -5.95
N ILE A 45 2.72 -4.52 -6.69
CA ILE A 45 3.98 -4.03 -6.11
C ILE A 45 3.72 -2.79 -5.23
N ALA A 46 2.90 -1.85 -5.70
CA ALA A 46 2.55 -0.66 -4.93
C ALA A 46 1.88 -1.03 -3.60
N PHE A 47 0.90 -1.93 -3.62
CA PHE A 47 0.20 -2.37 -2.41
C PHE A 47 1.08 -3.21 -1.47
N LEU A 48 2.01 -4.02 -1.99
CA LEU A 48 3.03 -4.68 -1.18
C LEU A 48 3.90 -3.65 -0.44
N VAL A 49 4.43 -2.66 -1.17
CA VAL A 49 5.31 -1.62 -0.60
C VAL A 49 4.56 -0.78 0.44
N LEU A 50 3.35 -0.31 0.12
CA LEU A 50 2.50 0.45 1.04
C LEU A 50 2.20 -0.34 2.30
N THR A 51 1.94 -1.64 2.18
CA THR A 51 1.67 -2.52 3.31
C THR A 51 2.87 -2.64 4.24
N LEU A 52 4.06 -2.91 3.67
CA LEU A 52 5.29 -3.05 4.47
C LEU A 52 5.67 -1.73 5.15
N VAL A 53 5.67 -0.62 4.41
CA VAL A 53 5.98 0.71 4.96
C VAL A 53 4.93 1.09 6.01
N GLY A 54 3.64 0.93 5.71
CA GLY A 54 2.54 1.20 6.62
C GLY A 54 2.62 0.39 7.90
N ARG A 55 2.96 -0.91 7.82
CA ARG A 55 3.13 -1.76 9.01
C ARG A 55 4.26 -1.26 9.88
N THR A 56 5.36 -0.78 9.27
CA THR A 56 6.47 -0.20 10.04
C THR A 56 6.15 1.18 10.63
N ALA A 57 5.29 1.97 9.98
CA ALA A 57 4.87 3.30 10.44
C ALA A 57 3.84 3.21 11.59
N TYR A 58 2.92 2.24 11.52
CA TYR A 58 1.81 2.05 12.45
C TYR A 58 1.89 0.74 13.24
N ARG A 59 3.10 0.33 13.63
CA ARG A 59 3.34 -0.98 14.27
C ARG A 59 2.52 -1.22 15.56
N ARG A 60 2.21 -0.16 16.31
CA ARG A 60 1.38 -0.21 17.53
C ARG A 60 -0.13 -0.31 17.27
N LYS A 61 -0.57 -0.08 16.03
CA LYS A 61 -1.96 -0.26 15.63
C LYS A 61 -2.18 -1.72 15.23
N PRO A 62 -3.41 -2.25 15.41
CA PRO A 62 -3.72 -3.59 14.97
C PRO A 62 -3.58 -3.70 13.44
N ALA A 63 -3.03 -4.82 12.97
CA ALA A 63 -2.74 -5.01 11.55
C ALA A 63 -4.00 -4.98 10.67
N TRP A 64 -5.15 -5.42 11.20
CA TRP A 64 -6.42 -5.40 10.47
C TRP A 64 -6.86 -3.98 10.10
N LEU A 65 -6.58 -2.96 10.92
CA LEU A 65 -6.91 -1.57 10.57
C LEU A 65 -6.12 -1.09 9.34
N LEU A 66 -4.85 -1.47 9.24
CA LEU A 66 -4.04 -1.15 8.06
C LEU A 66 -4.55 -1.92 6.84
N ALA A 67 -4.88 -3.20 7.01
CA ALA A 67 -5.43 -4.02 5.93
C ALA A 67 -6.73 -3.43 5.36
N SER A 68 -7.69 -3.13 6.25
CA SER A 68 -8.97 -2.52 5.85
C SER A 68 -8.78 -1.14 5.24
N GLY A 69 -7.89 -0.31 5.79
CA GLY A 69 -7.60 1.02 5.25
C GLY A 69 -6.99 0.96 3.84
N LEU A 70 -6.05 0.06 3.59
CA LEU A 70 -5.44 -0.11 2.26
C LEU A 70 -6.43 -0.76 1.28
N SER A 71 -7.22 -1.75 1.69
CA SER A 71 -8.24 -2.35 0.81
C SER A 71 -9.33 -1.34 0.42
N LEU A 72 -9.78 -0.49 1.36
CA LEU A 72 -10.68 0.64 1.06
C LEU A 72 -10.03 1.65 0.10
N PHE A 73 -8.73 1.91 0.25
CA PHE A 73 -8.00 2.76 -0.68
C PHE A 73 -7.95 2.16 -2.10
N GLY A 74 -7.81 0.84 -2.24
CA GLY A 74 -7.97 0.14 -3.52
C GLY A 74 -9.35 0.37 -4.15
N ILE A 75 -10.42 0.26 -3.37
CA ILE A 75 -11.78 0.56 -3.86
C ILE A 75 -11.87 2.01 -4.36
N VAL A 76 -11.27 2.97 -3.64
CA VAL A 76 -11.26 4.38 -4.08
C VAL A 76 -10.52 4.56 -5.40
N ILE A 77 -9.43 3.84 -5.62
CA ILE A 77 -8.72 3.84 -6.92
C ILE A 77 -9.64 3.33 -8.02
N GLU A 78 -10.26 2.16 -7.85
CA GLU A 78 -11.18 1.57 -8.83
C GLU A 78 -12.35 2.50 -9.15
N LEU A 79 -12.97 3.10 -8.14
CA LEU A 79 -14.06 4.05 -8.32
C LEU A 79 -13.60 5.31 -9.05
N THR A 80 -12.35 5.74 -8.85
CA THR A 80 -11.78 6.88 -9.58
C THR A 80 -11.52 6.50 -11.03
N GLN A 81 -10.93 5.34 -11.28
CA GLN A 81 -10.65 4.81 -12.62
C GLN A 81 -11.93 4.60 -13.43
N ALA A 82 -13.05 4.27 -12.78
CA ALA A 82 -14.36 4.14 -13.41
C ALA A 82 -14.91 5.46 -13.99
N ILE A 83 -14.33 6.61 -13.62
CA ILE A 83 -14.73 7.90 -14.17
C ILE A 83 -14.09 8.08 -15.56
N PRO A 84 -14.87 8.27 -16.64
CA PRO A 84 -14.36 8.24 -18.02
C PRO A 84 -13.21 9.22 -18.33
N VAL A 85 -13.09 10.32 -17.58
CA VAL A 85 -12.04 11.33 -17.77
C VAL A 85 -10.62 10.77 -17.55
N PHE A 86 -10.47 9.71 -16.74
CA PHE A 86 -9.17 9.13 -16.44
C PHE A 86 -8.70 8.09 -17.47
N GLN A 87 -9.57 7.70 -18.42
CA GLN A 87 -9.24 6.75 -19.48
C GLN A 87 -8.62 5.44 -18.93
N ARG A 88 -9.20 4.94 -17.84
CA ARG A 88 -8.80 3.70 -17.17
C ARG A 88 -9.99 2.75 -17.09
N ASP A 89 -9.68 1.46 -17.05
CA ASP A 89 -10.68 0.42 -16.87
C ASP A 89 -10.71 0.00 -15.40
N ALA A 90 -11.83 0.26 -14.74
CA ALA A 90 -12.06 -0.25 -13.39
C ALA A 90 -12.36 -1.76 -13.43
N SER A 91 -11.83 -2.48 -12.46
CA SER A 91 -11.78 -3.94 -12.42
C SER A 91 -11.79 -4.44 -10.97
N VAL A 92 -12.87 -5.08 -10.58
CA VAL A 92 -13.00 -5.74 -9.26
C VAL A 92 -11.87 -6.76 -9.03
N TRP A 93 -11.33 -7.34 -10.11
CA TRP A 93 -10.22 -8.28 -10.03
C TRP A 93 -8.92 -7.63 -9.59
N ASP A 94 -8.70 -6.35 -9.91
CA ASP A 94 -7.50 -5.63 -9.54
C ASP A 94 -7.57 -5.24 -8.05
N TRP A 95 -8.73 -4.79 -7.57
CA TRP A 95 -8.98 -4.66 -6.13
C TRP A 95 -8.80 -5.97 -5.33
N LEU A 96 -9.25 -7.11 -5.87
CA LEU A 96 -9.05 -8.43 -5.23
C LEU A 96 -7.57 -8.82 -5.21
N ALA A 97 -6.82 -8.55 -6.28
CA ALA A 97 -5.39 -8.80 -6.34
C ALA A 97 -4.63 -7.93 -5.33
N ASP A 98 -4.96 -6.65 -5.24
CA ASP A 98 -4.38 -5.70 -4.28
C ASP A 98 -4.68 -6.09 -2.84
N SER A 99 -5.93 -6.46 -2.55
CA SER A 99 -6.33 -6.98 -1.24
C SER A 99 -5.58 -8.26 -0.88
N SER A 100 -5.35 -9.15 -1.85
CA SER A 100 -4.54 -10.36 -1.64
C SER A 100 -3.08 -10.04 -1.35
N ALA A 101 -2.49 -9.08 -2.09
CA ALA A 101 -1.14 -8.60 -1.88
C ALA A 101 -0.94 -8.01 -0.48
N ILE A 102 -1.90 -7.20 0.00
CA ILE A 102 -1.92 -6.66 1.36
C ILE A 102 -1.86 -7.79 2.40
N LEU A 103 -2.71 -8.81 2.26
CA LEU A 103 -2.77 -9.93 3.22
C LEU A 103 -1.46 -10.72 3.25
N VAL A 104 -0.86 -10.99 2.08
CA VAL A 104 0.43 -11.68 1.97
C VAL A 104 1.54 -10.87 2.63
N ALA A 105 1.69 -9.58 2.29
CA ALA A 105 2.71 -8.72 2.89
C ALA A 105 2.54 -8.56 4.40
N LEU A 106 1.30 -8.39 4.90
CA LEU A 106 1.03 -8.34 6.33
C LEU A 106 1.37 -9.66 7.02
N GLY A 107 0.98 -10.80 6.43
CA GLY A 107 1.28 -12.12 6.95
C GLY A 107 2.78 -12.32 7.14
N ILE A 108 3.56 -12.03 6.09
CA ILE A 108 5.03 -12.09 6.14
C ILE A 108 5.57 -11.15 7.23
N ALA A 109 5.14 -9.89 7.24
CA ALA A 109 5.61 -8.91 8.22
C ALA A 109 5.33 -9.36 9.67
N ILE A 110 4.12 -9.84 9.95
CA ILE A 110 3.73 -10.33 11.29
C ILE A 110 4.56 -11.56 11.67
N LEU A 111 4.78 -12.50 10.75
CA LEU A 111 5.61 -13.69 11.00
C LEU A 111 7.05 -13.29 11.32
N THR A 112 7.62 -12.34 10.58
CA THR A 112 8.97 -11.80 10.87
C THR A 112 9.01 -11.08 12.22
N GLU A 113 7.98 -10.32 12.57
CA GLU A 113 7.89 -9.63 13.86
C GLU A 113 7.82 -10.60 15.04
N LYS A 114 7.13 -11.74 14.87
CA LYS A 114 7.08 -12.81 15.88
C LYS A 114 8.41 -13.56 16.02
N ARG A 115 9.13 -13.77 14.91
CA ARG A 115 10.40 -14.51 14.89
C ARG A 115 11.59 -13.70 15.40
N PHE A 116 11.50 -12.38 15.33
CA PHE A 116 12.51 -11.46 15.86
C PHE A 116 11.87 -10.41 16.80
N PRO A 117 11.41 -10.84 18.00
CA PRO A 117 10.98 -9.90 19.01
C PRO A 117 12.17 -9.02 19.38
N ARG A 118 12.00 -7.69 19.34
CA ARG A 118 13.11 -6.78 19.62
C ARG A 118 13.45 -6.81 21.12
N PRO A 119 14.74 -6.76 21.48
CA PRO A 119 15.19 -6.83 22.88
C PRO A 119 14.84 -5.59 23.73
N PHE A 120 14.34 -4.51 23.14
CA PHE A 120 13.99 -3.27 23.85
C PHE A 120 12.53 -2.87 23.59
N ALA A 121 11.61 -3.64 24.15
CA ALA A 121 10.23 -3.22 24.38
C ALA A 121 10.12 -2.81 25.86
N THR A 122 10.45 -1.55 26.14
CA THR A 122 10.09 -0.85 27.38
C THR A 122 9.19 0.33 26.98
#